data_AF-A0AAN5BN32-F1
#
_entry.id   AF-A0AAN5BN32-F1
#
_cell.length_a   1.000
_cell.length_b   1.000
_cell.length_c   1.000
_cell.angle_alpha   90.00
_cell.angle_beta   90.00
_cell.angle_gamma   90.00
#
_symmetry.space_group_name_H-M   'P 1'
#
loop_
_entity.id
_entity.type
_entity.pdbx_description
1 polymer ?
#
loop_
_entity_poly.entity_id
_entity_poly.type
_entity_poly.pdbx_seq_one_letter_code
_entity_poly.pdbx_strand_id
1 'polypeptide(L)'
;MPATVQPLTPPAGSDINFGAVIDNVDLENITVIFKNQHHLTPKAQYHLTQRFDPSSTQYGHGKTIDAKRSILHPDLKTVPHQPQVQIIGHGSIDSYEGLSNFQLKHPHHKTFHRDAIPPEEDYDFTRFYRWHIDAALYEYYPPKVTTLLAVKVPKGRRQTLRYDDGSDETLDVPLGTTAFVNGERMFEMLSDEDKEFVLGSLELSESELPPIDQSKIMILPMVWKNPVTGKPALQIHPSAVRKIHQKDGSVIDDLARVREIVYRLQRPAISPKHVYVHDWEEGDLVLFHNRGVLHSVVGAFGDDEVRLFRQCNLAAGEAPVGMSD
;
A
#
# COMPACT_ATOMS: atom_id res chain seq x y z
N MET A 1 15.29 -5.64 -21.12
CA MET A 1 16.08 -6.90 -21.07
C MET A 1 15.43 -7.80 -20.01
N PRO A 2 15.49 -9.13 -20.10
CA PRO A 2 14.96 -9.99 -19.05
C PRO A 2 15.72 -9.74 -17.74
N ALA A 3 15.02 -9.85 -16.60
CA ALA A 3 15.64 -9.83 -15.28
C ALA A 3 16.69 -10.96 -15.20
N THR A 4 17.87 -10.65 -14.67
CA THR A 4 18.94 -11.63 -14.49
C THR A 4 19.36 -11.66 -13.03
N VAL A 5 19.50 -12.86 -12.47
CA VAL A 5 20.02 -13.06 -11.12
C VAL A 5 21.37 -13.76 -11.25
N GLN A 6 22.42 -13.14 -10.70
CA GLN A 6 23.78 -13.70 -10.69
C GLN A 6 24.38 -13.63 -9.29
N PRO A 7 25.24 -14.57 -8.86
CA PRO A 7 25.94 -14.45 -7.59
C PRO A 7 26.69 -13.12 -7.47
N LEU A 8 26.71 -12.54 -6.28
CA LEU A 8 27.47 -11.32 -6.01
C LEU A 8 28.96 -11.60 -6.21
N THR A 9 29.63 -10.81 -7.06
CA THR A 9 31.10 -10.84 -7.16
C THR A 9 31.69 -10.09 -5.96
N PRO A 10 32.38 -10.78 -5.03
CA PRO A 10 32.91 -10.14 -3.84
C PRO A 10 34.10 -9.23 -4.18
N PRO A 11 34.37 -8.17 -3.37
CA PRO A 11 35.56 -7.34 -3.54
C PRO A 11 36.86 -8.16 -3.46
N ALA A 12 37.89 -7.73 -4.19
CA ALA A 12 39.19 -8.42 -4.18
C ALA A 12 39.77 -8.49 -2.76
N GLY A 13 40.14 -9.69 -2.31
CA GLY A 13 40.64 -9.95 -0.95
C GLY A 13 39.55 -10.19 0.10
N SER A 14 38.30 -10.36 -0.31
CA SER A 14 37.17 -10.67 0.59
C SER A 14 36.80 -12.15 0.57
N ASP A 15 36.48 -12.69 1.76
CA ASP A 15 35.95 -14.06 1.93
C ASP A 15 34.42 -14.14 1.79
N ILE A 16 33.76 -13.12 1.23
CA ILE A 16 32.31 -13.10 1.01
C ILE A 16 31.92 -14.21 0.02
N ASN A 17 31.04 -15.11 0.46
CA ASN A 17 30.56 -16.26 -0.30
C ASN A 17 29.02 -16.31 -0.43
N PHE A 18 28.36 -15.18 -0.21
CA PHE A 18 26.90 -15.05 -0.22
C PHE A 18 26.45 -13.78 -0.96
N GLY A 19 25.21 -13.78 -1.44
CA GLY A 19 24.59 -12.66 -2.12
C GLY A 19 24.34 -12.91 -3.61
N ALA A 20 23.40 -12.16 -4.18
CA ALA A 20 23.10 -12.15 -5.61
C ALA A 20 22.89 -10.70 -6.07
N VAL A 21 23.36 -10.39 -7.28
CA VAL A 21 22.98 -9.19 -8.02
C VAL A 21 21.78 -9.55 -8.87
N ILE A 22 20.75 -8.71 -8.78
CA ILE A 22 19.59 -8.79 -9.64
C ILE A 22 19.67 -7.58 -10.58
N ASP A 23 19.92 -7.83 -11.86
CA ASP A 23 20.02 -6.80 -12.89
C ASP A 23 18.77 -6.80 -13.78
N ASN A 24 18.50 -5.67 -14.43
CA ASN A 24 17.40 -5.49 -15.39
C ASN A 24 16.00 -5.75 -14.80
N VAL A 25 15.84 -5.57 -13.48
CA VAL A 25 14.54 -5.59 -12.80
C VAL A 25 14.02 -4.16 -12.74
N ASP A 26 12.95 -3.89 -13.49
CA ASP A 26 12.22 -2.63 -13.47
C ASP A 26 11.28 -2.60 -12.25
N LEU A 27 11.83 -2.28 -11.08
CA LEU A 27 11.11 -2.22 -9.80
C LEU A 27 9.88 -1.28 -9.81
N GLU A 28 9.77 -0.41 -10.80
CA GLU A 28 8.69 0.54 -10.96
C GLU A 28 7.42 -0.08 -11.56
N ASN A 29 7.59 -1.08 -12.43
CA ASN A 29 6.49 -1.75 -13.14
C ASN A 29 6.24 -3.18 -12.68
N ILE A 30 7.02 -3.67 -11.71
CA ILE A 30 6.89 -5.03 -11.20
C ILE A 30 6.90 -5.05 -9.67
N THR A 31 6.05 -5.89 -9.13
CA THR A 31 6.17 -6.36 -7.75
C THR A 31 7.22 -7.47 -7.72
N VAL A 32 8.24 -7.34 -6.87
CA VAL A 32 9.27 -8.40 -6.72
C VAL A 32 8.91 -9.29 -5.55
N ILE A 33 8.87 -10.59 -5.83
CA ILE A 33 8.55 -11.62 -4.84
C ILE A 33 9.82 -12.44 -4.60
N PHE A 34 10.34 -12.39 -3.38
CA PHE A 34 11.41 -13.29 -2.94
C PHE A 34 10.77 -14.43 -2.16
N LYS A 35 10.79 -15.63 -2.72
CA LYS A 35 10.27 -16.84 -2.06
C LYS A 35 11.24 -17.32 -0.98
N ASN A 36 10.75 -18.13 -0.03
CA ASN A 36 11.56 -18.85 0.98
C ASN A 36 12.39 -17.95 1.93
N GLN A 37 11.89 -16.78 2.29
CA GLN A 37 12.55 -15.79 3.15
C GLN A 37 12.18 -15.91 4.64
N HIS A 38 11.81 -17.10 5.12
CA HIS A 38 11.39 -17.34 6.51
C HIS A 38 12.39 -16.85 7.57
N HIS A 39 13.69 -16.88 7.22
CA HIS A 39 14.78 -16.52 8.13
C HIS A 39 15.17 -15.05 8.07
N LEU A 40 14.55 -14.25 7.19
CA LEU A 40 14.83 -12.83 7.11
C LEU A 40 14.52 -12.19 8.46
N THR A 41 15.47 -11.48 9.06
CA THR A 41 15.25 -10.78 10.33
C THR A 41 14.54 -9.44 10.09
N PRO A 42 13.84 -8.87 11.09
CA PRO A 42 13.27 -7.53 10.97
C PRO A 42 14.32 -6.48 10.62
N LYS A 43 15.53 -6.60 11.20
CA LYS A 43 16.67 -5.73 10.89
C LYS A 43 17.08 -5.83 9.42
N ALA A 44 17.17 -7.03 8.86
CA ALA A 44 17.48 -7.22 7.45
C ALA A 44 16.38 -6.66 6.53
N GLN A 45 15.10 -6.86 6.88
CA GLN A 45 13.96 -6.29 6.17
C GLN A 45 13.98 -4.75 6.18
N TYR A 46 14.29 -4.15 7.33
CA TYR A 46 14.50 -2.70 7.46
C TYR A 46 15.63 -2.22 6.56
N HIS A 47 16.81 -2.85 6.62
CA HIS A 47 17.95 -2.45 5.78
C HIS A 47 17.68 -2.63 4.28
N LEU A 48 16.93 -3.67 3.88
CA LEU A 48 16.50 -3.82 2.50
C LEU A 48 15.61 -2.65 2.07
N THR A 49 14.60 -2.32 2.88
CA THR A 49 13.66 -1.22 2.60
C THR A 49 14.38 0.13 2.56
N GLN A 50 15.29 0.39 3.50
CA GLN A 50 16.05 1.64 3.61
C GLN A 50 17.01 1.86 2.42
N ARG A 51 17.48 0.82 1.73
CA ARG A 51 18.36 1.00 0.57
C ARG A 51 17.75 1.84 -0.55
N PHE A 52 16.41 1.90 -0.61
CA PHE A 52 15.68 2.70 -1.59
C PHE A 52 15.60 4.18 -1.23
N ASP A 53 15.75 4.50 0.06
CA ASP A 53 15.87 5.86 0.56
C ASP A 53 16.74 5.87 1.83
N PRO A 54 18.07 6.04 1.69
CA PRO A 54 18.98 6.01 2.84
C PRO A 54 18.71 7.09 3.89
N SER A 55 18.01 8.17 3.52
CA SER A 55 17.63 9.23 4.45
C SER A 55 16.44 8.85 5.34
N SER A 56 15.66 7.84 4.92
CA SER A 56 14.47 7.37 5.62
C SER A 56 14.84 6.49 6.82
N THR A 57 14.45 6.93 8.01
CA THR A 57 14.75 6.23 9.28
C THR A 57 13.51 5.96 10.13
N GLN A 58 12.38 6.58 9.80
CA GLN A 58 11.13 6.53 10.56
C GLN A 58 10.08 5.72 9.82
N TYR A 59 9.20 5.06 10.58
CA TYR A 59 8.03 4.38 10.04
C TYR A 59 7.09 5.38 9.35
N GLY A 60 6.46 4.99 8.24
CA GLY A 60 5.64 5.87 7.37
C GLY A 60 4.47 6.60 8.04
N HIS A 61 4.08 6.18 9.26
CA HIS A 61 3.03 6.81 10.04
C HIS A 61 3.52 7.55 11.31
N GLY A 62 4.84 7.68 11.49
CA GLY A 62 5.45 8.38 12.62
C GLY A 62 5.04 7.85 14.00
N LYS A 63 5.12 8.71 15.02
CA LYS A 63 4.50 8.47 16.34
C LYS A 63 3.09 9.03 16.32
N THR A 64 2.08 8.20 16.53
CA THR A 64 0.69 8.64 16.52
C THR A 64 0.41 9.62 17.67
N ILE A 65 -0.10 10.82 17.35
CA ILE A 65 -0.38 11.91 18.31
C ILE A 65 -1.42 11.48 19.37
N ASP A 66 -2.36 10.62 18.99
CA ASP A 66 -3.27 9.92 19.88
C ASP A 66 -3.48 8.50 19.37
N ALA A 67 -2.64 7.57 19.84
CA ALA A 67 -2.66 6.17 19.49
C ALA A 67 -4.08 5.55 19.60
N LYS A 68 -4.89 5.97 20.57
CA LYS A 68 -6.23 5.39 20.80
C LYS A 68 -7.29 5.86 19.79
N ARG A 69 -7.07 6.99 19.10
CA ARG A 69 -7.99 7.54 18.09
C ARG A 69 -7.59 7.24 16.65
N SER A 70 -6.40 6.67 16.43
CA SER A 70 -5.97 6.31 15.09
C SER A 70 -6.74 5.11 14.56
N ILE A 71 -7.30 5.26 13.36
CA ILE A 71 -7.95 4.18 12.61
C ILE A 71 -7.00 3.02 12.28
N LEU A 72 -5.68 3.23 12.39
CA LEU A 72 -4.65 2.21 12.11
C LEU A 72 -4.15 1.49 13.37
N HIS A 73 -4.34 2.09 14.55
CA HIS A 73 -3.84 1.53 15.81
C HIS A 73 -4.35 0.13 16.17
N PRO A 74 -5.62 -0.26 15.91
CA PRO A 74 -6.07 -1.62 16.24
C PRO A 74 -5.38 -2.70 15.40
N ASP A 75 -4.78 -2.35 14.26
CA ASP A 75 -4.39 -3.31 13.22
C ASP A 75 -2.89 -3.64 13.23
N LEU A 76 -2.08 -2.87 13.98
CA LEU A 76 -0.61 -2.91 13.94
C LEU A 76 -0.02 -3.22 15.33
N LYS A 77 1.06 -4.03 15.37
CA LYS A 77 1.94 -4.18 16.54
C LYS A 77 3.38 -3.89 16.15
N THR A 78 4.08 -3.08 16.92
CA THR A 78 5.48 -2.72 16.64
C THR A 78 6.45 -3.82 17.09
N VAL A 79 7.43 -4.20 16.25
CA VAL A 79 8.55 -5.06 16.67
C VAL A 79 9.44 -4.29 17.66
N PRO A 80 9.57 -4.70 18.93
CA PRO A 80 10.27 -3.92 19.96
C PRO A 80 11.74 -3.63 19.65
N HIS A 81 12.44 -4.59 19.04
CA HIS A 81 13.87 -4.49 18.72
C HIS A 81 14.14 -3.86 17.35
N GLN A 82 13.11 -3.63 16.53
CA GLN A 82 13.19 -2.94 15.23
C GLN A 82 11.88 -2.21 14.92
N PRO A 83 11.61 -1.03 15.51
CA PRO A 83 10.31 -0.36 15.45
C PRO A 83 9.82 0.08 14.06
N GLN A 84 10.71 0.15 13.07
CA GLN A 84 10.38 0.40 11.67
C GLN A 84 9.65 -0.78 11.00
N VAL A 85 9.65 -1.95 11.65
CA VAL A 85 8.93 -3.13 11.20
C VAL A 85 7.71 -3.34 12.09
N GLN A 86 6.56 -3.40 11.45
CA GLN A 86 5.26 -3.61 12.06
C GLN A 86 4.79 -5.05 11.81
N ILE A 87 4.03 -5.58 12.75
CA ILE A 87 3.36 -6.87 12.67
C ILE A 87 1.89 -6.59 12.39
N ILE A 88 1.37 -7.19 11.32
CA ILE A 88 -0.03 -7.11 10.89
C ILE A 88 -0.59 -8.51 10.68
N GLY A 89 -1.91 -8.66 10.77
CA GLY A 89 -2.51 -9.97 10.59
C GLY A 89 -3.88 -10.12 11.22
N HIS A 90 -4.20 -11.36 11.62
CA HIS A 90 -5.45 -11.75 12.25
C HIS A 90 -5.21 -12.91 13.21
N GLY A 91 -6.04 -13.00 14.25
CA GLY A 91 -6.01 -14.09 15.21
C GLY A 91 -5.10 -13.83 16.41
N SER A 92 -5.18 -14.75 17.38
CA SER A 92 -4.35 -14.72 18.59
C SER A 92 -2.96 -15.29 18.28
N ILE A 93 -1.92 -14.61 18.76
CA ILE A 93 -0.51 -15.00 18.58
C ILE A 93 0.14 -15.19 19.96
N ASP A 94 0.64 -16.39 20.23
CA ASP A 94 1.29 -16.75 21.49
C ASP A 94 2.58 -15.96 21.71
N SER A 95 3.47 -15.95 20.71
CA SER A 95 4.67 -15.12 20.72
C SER A 95 5.23 -14.90 19.32
N TYR A 96 5.78 -13.71 19.09
CA TYR A 96 6.52 -13.39 17.88
C TYR A 96 7.39 -12.14 18.08
N GLU A 97 8.65 -12.18 17.66
CA GLU A 97 9.58 -11.03 17.65
C GLU A 97 9.68 -10.28 18.99
N GLY A 98 9.55 -10.98 20.12
CA GLY A 98 9.63 -10.41 21.47
C GLY A 98 8.29 -9.91 22.04
N LEU A 99 7.19 -10.03 21.30
CA LEU A 99 5.84 -9.87 21.82
C LEU A 99 5.28 -11.22 22.26
N SER A 100 4.38 -11.22 23.24
CA SER A 100 3.67 -12.42 23.72
C SER A 100 2.19 -12.12 23.94
N ASN A 101 1.36 -13.14 23.74
CA ASN A 101 -0.08 -13.16 23.99
C ASN A 101 -0.81 -11.93 23.45
N PHE A 102 -0.68 -11.69 22.14
CA PHE A 102 -1.29 -10.53 21.50
C PHE A 102 -2.30 -10.94 20.42
N GLN A 103 -3.35 -10.13 20.30
CA GLN A 103 -4.35 -10.27 19.25
C GLN A 103 -3.99 -9.36 18.07
N LEU A 104 -4.05 -9.92 16.87
CA LEU A 104 -4.08 -9.15 15.62
C LEU A 104 -5.51 -9.10 15.08
N LYS A 105 -5.84 -8.00 14.41
CA LYS A 105 -7.13 -7.79 13.80
C LYS A 105 -6.93 -7.47 12.33
N HIS A 106 -7.55 -8.26 11.47
CA HIS A 106 -7.57 -7.95 10.05
C HIS A 106 -8.49 -6.76 9.79
N PRO A 107 -8.08 -5.80 8.94
CA PRO A 107 -8.98 -4.79 8.44
C PRO A 107 -10.13 -5.43 7.65
N HIS A 108 -11.35 -4.93 7.82
CA HIS A 108 -12.55 -5.58 7.29
C HIS A 108 -13.37 -4.61 6.45
N HIS A 109 -13.85 -5.04 5.28
CA HIS A 109 -14.57 -4.19 4.33
C HIS A 109 -15.73 -3.38 4.95
N LYS A 110 -16.50 -3.98 5.86
CA LYS A 110 -17.63 -3.34 6.57
C LYS A 110 -17.31 -2.03 7.30
N THR A 111 -16.04 -1.71 7.57
CA THR A 111 -15.70 -0.44 8.22
C THR A 111 -15.57 0.73 7.24
N PHE A 112 -15.43 0.47 5.94
CA PHE A 112 -15.28 1.51 4.90
C PHE A 112 -16.38 1.50 3.86
N HIS A 113 -17.07 0.37 3.68
CA HIS A 113 -18.16 0.26 2.72
C HIS A 113 -19.49 0.73 3.32
N ARG A 114 -20.24 1.55 2.56
CA ARG A 114 -21.61 1.94 2.90
C ARG A 114 -22.51 0.69 2.98
N ASP A 115 -22.40 -0.16 1.95
CA ASP A 115 -23.20 -1.37 1.81
C ASP A 115 -22.30 -2.60 2.05
N ALA A 116 -22.18 -2.97 3.31
CA ALA A 116 -21.43 -4.15 3.73
C ALA A 116 -22.07 -5.44 3.19
N ILE A 117 -21.23 -6.46 2.98
CA ILE A 117 -21.72 -7.82 2.71
C ILE A 117 -22.52 -8.30 3.93
N PRO A 118 -23.70 -8.93 3.73
CA PRO A 118 -24.49 -9.49 4.83
C PRO A 118 -23.66 -10.47 5.68
N PRO A 119 -23.80 -10.49 7.02
CA PRO A 119 -23.02 -11.36 7.89
C PRO A 119 -23.05 -12.85 7.53
N GLU A 120 -24.17 -13.33 7.00
CA GLU A 120 -24.37 -14.71 6.55
C GLU A 120 -23.57 -15.07 5.28
N GLU A 121 -23.18 -14.06 4.49
CA GLU A 121 -22.40 -14.21 3.26
C GLU A 121 -20.91 -13.88 3.46
N ASP A 122 -20.53 -13.27 4.60
CA ASP A 122 -19.20 -12.74 4.89
C ASP A 122 -18.10 -13.81 4.92
N TYR A 123 -18.49 -15.09 5.11
CA TYR A 123 -17.57 -16.21 5.03
C TYR A 123 -17.13 -16.50 3.58
N ASP A 124 -18.02 -16.39 2.61
CA ASP A 124 -17.75 -16.75 1.20
C ASP A 124 -17.41 -15.52 0.35
N PHE A 125 -17.87 -14.35 0.76
CA PHE A 125 -17.78 -13.12 -0.01
C PHE A 125 -17.01 -12.04 0.74
N THR A 126 -16.29 -11.22 -0.02
CA THR A 126 -15.51 -10.10 0.54
C THR A 126 -15.52 -8.90 -0.40
N ARG A 127 -14.93 -7.79 0.02
CA ARG A 127 -14.64 -6.63 -0.82
C ARG A 127 -13.20 -6.20 -0.58
N PHE A 128 -12.66 -5.35 -1.46
CA PHE A 128 -11.45 -4.60 -1.12
C PHE A 128 -11.68 -3.86 0.19
N TYR A 129 -10.70 -3.80 1.08
CA TYR A 129 -10.86 -3.01 2.31
C TYR A 129 -10.96 -1.51 2.00
N ARG A 130 -9.91 -1.01 1.36
CA ARG A 130 -9.79 0.32 0.76
C ARG A 130 -8.54 0.35 -0.12
N TRP A 131 -8.61 0.98 -1.29
CA TRP A 131 -7.42 1.25 -2.09
C TRP A 131 -6.61 2.39 -1.45
N HIS A 132 -5.30 2.24 -1.34
CA HIS A 132 -4.46 3.23 -0.69
C HIS A 132 -3.00 3.16 -1.17
N ILE A 133 -2.25 4.18 -0.75
CA ILE A 133 -0.80 4.27 -0.78
C ILE A 133 -0.37 4.27 0.69
N ASP A 134 0.71 3.57 1.06
CA ASP A 134 1.17 3.61 2.45
C ASP A 134 1.66 5.04 2.78
N ALA A 135 1.13 5.67 3.83
CA ALA A 135 1.66 6.85 4.54
C ALA A 135 0.60 7.48 5.45
N ALA A 136 1.03 8.27 6.44
CA ALA A 136 0.10 9.13 7.20
C ALA A 136 -0.38 10.37 6.42
N LEU A 137 0.34 10.76 5.34
CA LEU A 137 0.06 11.96 4.52
C LEU A 137 -0.16 13.25 5.33
N TYR A 138 0.46 13.28 6.52
CA TYR A 138 0.48 14.41 7.44
C TYR A 138 1.90 14.47 7.99
N GLU A 139 2.64 15.54 7.67
CA GLU A 139 4.07 15.74 7.97
C GLU A 139 5.04 14.78 7.26
N TYR A 140 4.56 13.64 6.73
CA TYR A 140 5.39 12.59 6.14
C TYR A 140 5.09 12.35 4.66
N TYR A 141 6.14 12.22 3.86
CA TYR A 141 6.03 11.83 2.46
C TYR A 141 5.79 10.31 2.31
N PRO A 142 5.03 9.90 1.27
CA PRO A 142 4.87 8.50 0.87
C PRO A 142 6.22 7.78 0.74
N PRO A 143 6.40 6.60 1.38
CA PRO A 143 7.51 5.70 1.16
C PRO A 143 7.73 5.45 -0.33
N LYS A 144 8.99 5.32 -0.74
CA LYS A 144 9.32 4.89 -2.11
C LYS A 144 8.93 3.44 -2.33
N VAL A 145 9.29 2.56 -1.39
CA VAL A 145 8.94 1.14 -1.42
C VAL A 145 8.34 0.69 -0.10
N THR A 146 7.56 -0.38 -0.16
CA THR A 146 7.11 -1.14 1.01
C THR A 146 7.56 -2.59 0.86
N THR A 147 7.94 -3.22 1.97
CA THR A 147 8.16 -4.67 2.04
C THR A 147 7.14 -5.35 2.95
N LEU A 148 6.59 -6.47 2.49
CA LEU A 148 5.67 -7.34 3.22
C LEU A 148 6.23 -8.76 3.25
N LEU A 149 6.48 -9.31 4.44
CA LEU A 149 6.89 -10.71 4.62
C LEU A 149 5.73 -11.52 5.19
N ALA A 150 5.35 -12.59 4.52
CA ALA A 150 4.41 -13.60 5.01
C ALA A 150 5.10 -14.51 6.03
N VAL A 151 4.62 -14.50 7.27
CA VAL A 151 5.11 -15.36 8.35
C VAL A 151 4.20 -16.57 8.53
N LYS A 152 2.88 -16.31 8.60
CA LYS A 152 1.84 -17.32 8.66
C LYS A 152 0.69 -16.90 7.77
N VAL A 153 0.28 -17.78 6.87
CA VAL A 153 -0.82 -17.54 5.93
C VAL A 153 -1.97 -18.51 6.19
N PRO A 154 -3.23 -18.09 6.00
CA PRO A 154 -4.35 -19.01 6.06
C PRO A 154 -4.24 -20.05 4.95
N LYS A 155 -4.57 -21.31 5.25
CA LYS A 155 -4.41 -22.40 4.29
C LYS A 155 -5.71 -22.62 3.51
N GLY A 156 -5.66 -22.38 2.20
CA GLY A 156 -6.59 -22.91 1.21
C GLY A 156 -7.95 -22.23 1.08
N ARG A 157 -8.40 -21.43 2.07
CA ARG A 157 -9.66 -20.70 1.92
C ARG A 157 -9.52 -19.54 0.95
N ARG A 158 -10.47 -19.45 0.04
CA ARG A 158 -10.64 -18.37 -0.94
C ARG A 158 -12.02 -17.75 -0.73
N GLN A 159 -12.18 -16.53 -1.21
CA GLN A 159 -13.46 -15.82 -1.19
C GLN A 159 -13.74 -15.26 -2.59
N THR A 160 -15.01 -14.99 -2.86
CA THR A 160 -15.40 -14.20 -4.03
C THR A 160 -15.49 -12.74 -3.64
N LEU A 161 -14.59 -11.92 -4.18
CA LEU A 161 -14.67 -10.48 -4.05
C LEU A 161 -15.80 -9.94 -4.93
N ARG A 162 -16.67 -9.09 -4.38
CA ARG A 162 -17.76 -8.42 -5.10
C ARG A 162 -17.61 -6.90 -5.08
N TYR A 163 -17.83 -6.26 -6.22
CA TYR A 163 -17.91 -4.80 -6.32
C TYR A 163 -19.29 -4.31 -5.82
N ASP A 164 -19.37 -3.11 -5.25
CA ASP A 164 -20.61 -2.46 -4.75
C ASP A 164 -21.11 -1.32 -5.64
N ASP A 165 -20.63 -1.24 -6.87
CA ASP A 165 -20.90 -0.14 -7.79
C ASP A 165 -21.98 -0.45 -8.83
N GLY A 166 -22.66 -1.59 -8.70
CA GLY A 166 -23.68 -2.05 -9.64
C GLY A 166 -23.12 -2.67 -10.93
N SER A 167 -21.81 -2.92 -11.01
CA SER A 167 -21.20 -3.59 -12.17
C SER A 167 -21.38 -5.11 -12.19
N ASP A 168 -21.76 -5.70 -11.06
CA ASP A 168 -21.80 -7.15 -10.81
C ASP A 168 -20.45 -7.86 -11.07
N GLU A 169 -19.34 -7.11 -11.14
CA GLU A 169 -18.01 -7.69 -11.30
C GLU A 169 -17.59 -8.48 -10.05
N THR A 170 -16.83 -9.54 -10.27
CA THR A 170 -16.30 -10.40 -9.21
C THR A 170 -14.86 -10.80 -9.47
N LEU A 171 -14.13 -11.14 -8.41
CA LEU A 171 -12.77 -11.67 -8.48
C LEU A 171 -12.58 -12.78 -7.44
N ASP A 172 -12.06 -13.93 -7.86
CA ASP A 172 -11.66 -14.99 -6.93
C ASP A 172 -10.34 -14.63 -6.25
N VAL A 173 -10.32 -14.65 -4.91
CA VAL A 173 -9.20 -14.15 -4.10
C VAL A 173 -8.82 -15.11 -2.98
N PRO A 174 -7.52 -15.34 -2.72
CA PRO A 174 -7.07 -16.01 -1.50
C PRO A 174 -7.43 -15.19 -0.25
N LEU A 175 -7.74 -15.86 0.87
CA LEU A 175 -8.06 -15.18 2.12
C LEU A 175 -6.88 -14.34 2.64
N GLY A 176 -7.14 -13.05 2.94
CA GLY A 176 -6.14 -12.17 3.54
C GLY A 176 -5.03 -11.72 2.58
N THR A 177 -5.28 -11.83 1.29
CA THR A 177 -4.35 -11.44 0.22
C THR A 177 -4.20 -9.91 0.12
N THR A 178 -3.19 -9.49 -0.64
CA THR A 178 -3.00 -8.10 -1.06
C THR A 178 -3.25 -8.02 -2.57
N ALA A 179 -4.15 -7.11 -2.94
CA ALA A 179 -4.45 -6.75 -4.31
C ALA A 179 -3.69 -5.47 -4.71
N PHE A 180 -3.21 -5.41 -5.95
CA PHE A 180 -2.41 -4.32 -6.50
C PHE A 180 -2.97 -3.85 -7.84
N VAL A 181 -2.85 -2.55 -8.10
CA VAL A 181 -3.10 -1.92 -9.40
C VAL A 181 -1.96 -0.97 -9.74
N ASN A 182 -1.54 -0.94 -11.01
CA ASN A 182 -0.46 -0.08 -11.50
C ASN A 182 -0.99 1.34 -11.84
N GLY A 183 -0.34 2.37 -11.28
CA GLY A 183 -0.71 3.78 -11.46
C GLY A 183 -0.40 4.34 -12.85
N GLU A 184 0.67 3.90 -13.52
CA GLU A 184 0.94 4.25 -14.93
C GLU A 184 -0.18 3.71 -15.82
N ARG A 185 -0.54 2.43 -15.62
CA ARG A 185 -1.63 1.80 -16.37
C ARG A 185 -2.96 2.48 -16.11
N MET A 186 -3.21 2.89 -14.86
CA MET A 186 -4.39 3.64 -14.47
C MET A 186 -4.48 4.97 -15.22
N PHE A 187 -3.38 5.72 -15.33
CA PHE A 187 -3.32 6.95 -16.10
C PHE A 187 -3.54 6.73 -17.60
N GLU A 188 -2.91 5.69 -18.19
CA GLU A 188 -3.07 5.36 -19.61
C GLU A 188 -4.54 5.15 -20.00
N MET A 189 -5.33 4.55 -19.11
CA MET A 189 -6.72 4.19 -19.31
C MET A 189 -7.70 5.37 -19.22
N LEU A 190 -7.25 6.54 -18.76
CA LEU A 190 -8.08 7.74 -18.69
C LEU A 190 -8.43 8.27 -20.10
N SER A 191 -9.57 8.93 -20.21
CA SER A 191 -9.90 9.77 -21.37
C SER A 191 -8.93 10.95 -21.48
N ASP A 192 -8.86 11.59 -22.64
CA ASP A 192 -7.97 12.76 -22.81
C ASP A 192 -8.38 13.93 -21.91
N GLU A 193 -9.69 14.15 -21.73
CA GLU A 193 -10.23 15.12 -20.78
C GLU A 193 -9.79 14.82 -19.35
N ASP A 194 -9.86 13.55 -18.93
CA ASP A 194 -9.45 13.15 -17.59
C ASP A 194 -7.94 13.26 -17.39
N LYS A 195 -7.14 12.94 -18.42
CA LYS A 195 -5.69 13.13 -18.38
C LYS A 195 -5.35 14.60 -18.17
N GLU A 196 -5.99 15.50 -18.91
CA GLU A 196 -5.80 16.94 -18.74
C GLU A 196 -6.21 17.39 -17.32
N PHE A 197 -7.36 16.92 -16.84
CA PHE A 197 -7.84 17.21 -15.49
C PHE A 197 -6.84 16.80 -14.40
N VAL A 198 -6.38 15.54 -14.39
CA VAL A 198 -5.50 15.04 -13.31
C VAL A 198 -4.08 15.62 -13.39
N LEU A 199 -3.58 15.92 -14.60
CA LEU A 199 -2.27 16.58 -14.77
C LEU A 199 -2.29 18.03 -14.26
N GLY A 200 -3.46 18.67 -14.28
CA GLY A 200 -3.66 20.03 -13.81
C GLY A 200 -4.09 20.15 -12.35
N SER A 201 -4.17 19.06 -11.58
CA SER A 201 -4.86 19.07 -10.29
C SER A 201 -4.01 18.65 -9.07
N LEU A 202 -4.25 19.30 -7.91
CA LEU A 202 -3.56 19.11 -6.61
C LEU A 202 -4.56 18.96 -5.42
N GLU A 203 -4.10 18.63 -4.20
CA GLU A 203 -4.92 18.58 -2.95
C GLU A 203 -4.92 19.89 -2.11
N LEU A 204 -5.85 20.10 -1.15
CA LEU A 204 -6.36 21.43 -0.73
C LEU A 204 -6.08 22.05 0.66
N SER A 205 -6.50 23.34 0.81
CA SER A 205 -6.28 24.32 1.90
C SER A 205 -7.35 24.45 3.02
N GLU A 206 -7.06 25.38 3.96
CA GLU A 206 -7.25 25.31 5.44
C GLU A 206 -8.66 25.60 6.03
N SER A 207 -9.55 26.33 5.37
CA SER A 207 -10.65 27.09 6.04
C SER A 207 -11.82 26.29 6.62
N GLU A 208 -11.77 24.96 6.59
CA GLU A 208 -12.95 24.10 6.78
C GLU A 208 -12.66 22.83 7.60
N LEU A 209 -11.52 22.80 8.31
CA LEU A 209 -11.14 21.65 9.14
C LEU A 209 -11.28 21.95 10.64
N PRO A 210 -11.56 20.91 11.46
CA PRO A 210 -11.35 21.00 12.91
C PRO A 210 -9.87 21.30 13.23
N PRO A 211 -9.52 21.66 14.49
CA PRO A 211 -8.16 22.11 14.82
C PRO A 211 -7.11 21.04 14.50
N ILE A 212 -6.32 21.28 13.46
CA ILE A 212 -5.15 20.50 13.06
C ILE A 212 -4.02 21.48 12.70
N ASP A 213 -2.76 21.06 12.79
CA ASP A 213 -1.63 21.90 12.40
C ASP A 213 -1.57 21.94 10.86
N GLN A 214 -1.98 23.06 10.30
CA GLN A 214 -2.13 23.23 8.86
C GLN A 214 -0.80 23.09 8.11
N SER A 215 0.31 23.43 8.77
CA SER A 215 1.65 23.31 8.18
C SER A 215 2.05 21.86 7.88
N LYS A 216 1.32 20.89 8.43
CA LYS A 216 1.56 19.45 8.27
C LYS A 216 0.67 18.79 7.23
N ILE A 217 -0.29 19.51 6.66
CA ILE A 217 -1.13 19.00 5.56
C ILE A 217 -0.27 18.90 4.30
N MET A 218 -0.32 17.75 3.65
CA MET A 218 0.40 17.53 2.40
C MET A 218 -0.49 17.88 1.21
N ILE A 219 0.02 18.72 0.32
CA ILE A 219 -0.58 18.98 -0.99
C ILE A 219 0.26 18.25 -2.03
N LEU A 220 -0.32 17.22 -2.65
CA LEU A 220 0.38 16.37 -3.59
C LEU A 220 -0.25 16.48 -5.00
N PRO A 221 0.55 16.32 -6.07
CA PRO A 221 0.01 16.20 -7.41
C PRO A 221 -0.82 14.93 -7.56
N MET A 222 -1.90 14.96 -8.35
CA MET A 222 -2.68 13.75 -8.62
C MET A 222 -1.95 12.77 -9.54
N VAL A 223 -1.00 13.27 -10.34
CA VAL A 223 -0.14 12.47 -11.22
C VAL A 223 1.31 12.64 -10.81
N TRP A 224 1.95 11.54 -10.42
CA TRP A 224 3.35 11.52 -10.03
C TRP A 224 4.20 11.10 -11.23
N LYS A 225 5.33 11.78 -11.40
CA LYS A 225 6.33 11.40 -12.38
C LYS A 225 7.15 10.26 -11.82
N ASN A 226 7.18 9.15 -12.54
CA ASN A 226 8.11 8.08 -12.28
C ASN A 226 9.56 8.60 -12.44
N PRO A 227 10.41 8.58 -11.41
CA PRO A 227 11.75 9.18 -11.48
C PRO A 227 12.71 8.41 -12.39
N VAL A 228 12.41 7.15 -12.71
CA VAL A 228 13.24 6.29 -13.56
C VAL A 228 12.73 6.27 -15.00
N THR A 229 11.43 6.02 -15.20
CA THR A 229 10.84 5.89 -16.54
C THR A 229 10.42 7.24 -17.14
N GLY A 230 10.24 8.26 -16.29
CA GLY A 230 9.70 9.57 -16.67
C GLY A 230 8.21 9.55 -16.99
N LYS A 231 7.53 8.40 -16.86
CA LYS A 231 6.11 8.25 -17.20
C LYS A 231 5.20 8.80 -16.09
N PRO A 232 3.99 9.27 -16.46
CA PRO A 232 2.97 9.66 -15.49
C PRO A 232 2.31 8.45 -14.82
N ALA A 233 2.16 8.49 -13.50
CA ALA A 233 1.39 7.53 -12.71
C ALA A 233 0.27 8.24 -11.96
N LEU A 234 -0.99 7.81 -12.14
CA LEU A 234 -2.11 8.34 -11.38
C LEU A 234 -1.99 7.85 -9.93
N GLN A 235 -1.81 8.79 -8.99
CA GLN A 235 -1.57 8.50 -7.58
C GLN A 235 -2.42 9.44 -6.72
N ILE A 236 -3.64 8.98 -6.43
CA ILE A 236 -4.57 9.67 -5.53
C ILE A 236 -4.85 8.71 -4.38
N HIS A 237 -4.75 9.18 -3.13
CA HIS A 237 -5.09 8.34 -1.98
C HIS A 237 -6.60 8.47 -1.69
N PRO A 238 -7.48 7.55 -2.13
CA PRO A 238 -8.92 7.80 -2.14
C PRO A 238 -9.54 7.91 -0.73
N SER A 239 -8.88 7.37 0.28
CA SER A 239 -9.33 7.52 1.68
C SER A 239 -8.88 8.82 2.36
N ALA A 240 -7.91 9.54 1.79
CA ALA A 240 -7.31 10.73 2.39
C ALA A 240 -7.62 12.00 1.58
N VAL A 241 -7.83 11.85 0.26
CA VAL A 241 -8.22 12.94 -0.63
C VAL A 241 -9.48 13.59 -0.11
N ARG A 242 -9.38 14.91 0.09
CA ARG A 242 -10.46 15.71 0.62
C ARG A 242 -11.15 16.52 -0.47
N LYS A 243 -10.37 16.90 -1.49
CA LYS A 243 -10.59 18.12 -2.21
C LYS A 243 -9.65 18.16 -3.44
N ILE A 244 -10.08 18.74 -4.55
CA ILE A 244 -9.29 18.84 -5.80
C ILE A 244 -9.12 20.32 -6.21
N HIS A 245 -7.89 20.82 -6.19
CA HIS A 245 -7.51 22.09 -6.82
C HIS A 245 -7.27 21.89 -8.29
N GLN A 246 -7.79 22.79 -9.12
CA GLN A 246 -7.57 22.78 -10.55
C GLN A 246 -6.56 23.83 -10.98
N LYS A 247 -6.00 23.64 -12.18
CA LYS A 247 -5.00 24.52 -12.78
C LYS A 247 -5.46 25.96 -12.96
N ASP A 248 -6.77 26.18 -13.15
CA ASP A 248 -7.37 27.50 -13.29
C ASP A 248 -7.58 28.23 -11.95
N GLY A 249 -7.17 27.61 -10.84
CA GLY A 249 -7.32 28.12 -9.47
C GLY A 249 -8.67 27.78 -8.83
N SER A 250 -9.59 27.14 -9.55
CA SER A 250 -10.85 26.66 -8.99
C SER A 250 -10.64 25.43 -8.10
N VAL A 251 -11.63 25.17 -7.26
CA VAL A 251 -11.57 24.22 -6.16
C VAL A 251 -12.84 23.39 -6.13
N ILE A 252 -12.69 22.06 -6.24
CA ILE A 252 -13.76 21.12 -5.96
C ILE A 252 -13.65 20.69 -4.50
N ASP A 253 -14.61 21.17 -3.71
CA ASP A 253 -14.66 20.98 -2.25
C ASP A 253 -15.83 20.14 -1.75
N ASP A 254 -16.79 19.89 -2.63
CA ASP A 254 -17.85 18.95 -2.30
C ASP A 254 -17.25 17.54 -2.23
N LEU A 255 -17.11 17.00 -1.01
CA LEU A 255 -16.44 15.72 -0.78
C LEU A 255 -17.12 14.57 -1.53
N ALA A 256 -18.44 14.63 -1.72
CA ALA A 256 -19.16 13.63 -2.51
C ALA A 256 -18.71 13.68 -3.97
N ARG A 257 -18.65 14.88 -4.56
CA ARG A 257 -18.15 15.11 -5.92
C ARG A 257 -16.67 14.76 -6.07
N VAL A 258 -15.83 15.08 -5.08
CA VAL A 258 -14.42 14.68 -5.06
C VAL A 258 -14.30 13.16 -5.13
N ARG A 259 -15.01 12.45 -4.25
CA ARG A 259 -14.98 10.98 -4.23
C ARG A 259 -15.55 10.36 -5.49
N GLU A 260 -16.60 10.93 -6.06
CA GLU A 260 -17.15 10.51 -7.35
C GLU A 260 -16.11 10.65 -8.47
N ILE A 261 -15.42 11.79 -8.54
CA ILE A 261 -14.36 12.03 -9.53
C ILE A 261 -13.21 11.04 -9.33
N VAL A 262 -12.69 10.91 -8.11
CA VAL A 262 -11.58 10.01 -7.81
C VAL A 262 -11.96 8.57 -8.12
N TYR A 263 -13.17 8.14 -7.75
CA TYR A 263 -13.65 6.82 -8.08
C TYR A 263 -13.73 6.62 -9.60
N ARG A 264 -14.34 7.55 -10.34
CA ARG A 264 -14.42 7.50 -11.81
C ARG A 264 -13.04 7.39 -12.47
N LEU A 265 -12.04 8.10 -11.95
CA LEU A 265 -10.67 8.08 -12.46
C LEU A 265 -9.95 6.74 -12.16
N GLN A 266 -10.14 6.17 -10.96
CA GLN A 266 -9.44 4.95 -10.54
C GLN A 266 -10.16 3.66 -10.96
N ARG A 267 -11.50 3.71 -11.10
CA ARG A 267 -12.37 2.54 -11.32
C ARG A 267 -11.96 1.68 -12.53
N PRO A 268 -11.63 2.25 -13.71
CA PRO A 268 -11.23 1.45 -14.85
C PRO A 268 -10.05 0.52 -14.54
N ALA A 269 -9.06 1.00 -13.79
CA ALA A 269 -7.85 0.26 -13.47
C ALA A 269 -8.02 -0.76 -12.34
N ILE A 270 -8.99 -0.58 -11.45
CA ILE A 270 -9.33 -1.58 -10.44
C ILE A 270 -10.34 -2.62 -10.93
N SER A 271 -10.66 -2.68 -12.23
CA SER A 271 -11.48 -3.77 -12.81
C SER A 271 -10.73 -5.11 -12.71
N PRO A 272 -11.41 -6.28 -12.57
CA PRO A 272 -10.77 -7.56 -12.27
C PRO A 272 -9.56 -7.92 -13.14
N LYS A 273 -9.64 -7.67 -14.45
CA LYS A 273 -8.56 -7.94 -15.43
C LYS A 273 -7.28 -7.12 -15.25
N HIS A 274 -7.30 -6.10 -14.41
CA HIS A 274 -6.19 -5.18 -14.15
C HIS A 274 -5.68 -5.26 -12.71
N VAL A 275 -6.28 -6.10 -11.88
CA VAL A 275 -5.90 -6.31 -10.49
C VAL A 275 -5.01 -7.54 -10.38
N TYR A 276 -3.80 -7.36 -9.85
CA TYR A 276 -2.97 -8.47 -9.44
C TYR A 276 -3.27 -8.82 -7.98
N VAL A 277 -3.65 -10.08 -7.73
CA VAL A 277 -3.90 -10.60 -6.40
C VAL A 277 -2.81 -11.61 -6.07
N HIS A 278 -2.05 -11.36 -5.02
CA HIS A 278 -0.93 -12.23 -4.68
C HIS A 278 -1.39 -13.43 -3.84
N ASP A 279 -1.26 -14.63 -4.40
CA ASP A 279 -1.45 -15.87 -3.64
C ASP A 279 -0.22 -16.13 -2.77
N TRP A 280 -0.35 -15.86 -1.47
CA TRP A 280 0.76 -15.83 -0.53
C TRP A 280 1.14 -17.24 -0.07
N GLU A 281 2.44 -17.53 -0.06
CA GLU A 281 3.01 -18.64 0.68
C GLU A 281 3.82 -18.12 1.88
N GLU A 282 3.91 -18.91 2.96
CA GLU A 282 4.80 -18.56 4.06
C GLU A 282 6.23 -18.40 3.55
N GLY A 283 6.92 -17.36 4.03
CA GLY A 283 8.27 -17.02 3.56
C GLY A 283 8.29 -16.14 2.32
N ASP A 284 7.16 -15.80 1.71
CA ASP A 284 7.15 -14.81 0.64
C ASP A 284 7.44 -13.42 1.18
N LEU A 285 8.44 -12.77 0.60
CA LEU A 285 8.71 -11.35 0.78
C LEU A 285 8.32 -10.62 -0.49
N VAL A 286 7.29 -9.79 -0.41
CA VAL A 286 6.90 -8.89 -1.49
C VAL A 286 7.51 -7.52 -1.27
N LEU A 287 8.21 -7.02 -2.28
CA LEU A 287 8.65 -5.64 -2.38
C LEU A 287 7.90 -4.97 -3.52
N PHE A 288 7.26 -3.83 -3.24
CA PHE A 288 6.56 -3.07 -4.25
C PHE A 288 6.92 -1.58 -4.19
N HIS A 289 6.93 -0.95 -5.37
CA HIS A 289 7.09 0.49 -5.50
C HIS A 289 5.81 1.21 -5.08
N ASN A 290 5.78 1.67 -3.83
CA ASN A 290 4.60 2.26 -3.19
C ASN A 290 4.13 3.55 -3.90
N ARG A 291 5.01 4.25 -4.62
CA ARG A 291 4.64 5.43 -5.42
C ARG A 291 4.18 5.10 -6.84
N GLY A 292 4.20 3.83 -7.23
CA GLY A 292 3.80 3.34 -8.56
C GLY A 292 2.53 2.48 -8.55
N VAL A 293 2.06 2.06 -7.38
CA VAL A 293 0.86 1.21 -7.24
C VAL A 293 -0.11 1.75 -6.20
N LEU A 294 -1.38 1.39 -6.34
CA LEU A 294 -2.30 1.36 -5.22
C LEU A 294 -2.49 -0.09 -4.78
N HIS A 295 -2.73 -0.30 -3.48
CA HIS A 295 -3.01 -1.62 -2.94
C HIS A 295 -4.19 -1.64 -2.00
N SER A 296 -4.77 -2.82 -1.85
CA SER A 296 -5.82 -3.10 -0.88
C SER A 296 -5.65 -4.49 -0.29
N VAL A 297 -5.90 -4.62 1.00
CA VAL A 297 -6.04 -5.93 1.62
C VAL A 297 -7.46 -6.45 1.38
N VAL A 298 -7.58 -7.77 1.26
CA VAL A 298 -8.84 -8.44 0.95
C VAL A 298 -9.03 -9.62 1.89
N GLY A 299 -10.26 -9.83 2.35
CA GLY A 299 -10.64 -11.01 3.12
C GLY A 299 -11.46 -10.68 4.37
N ALA A 300 -12.35 -11.59 4.73
CA ALA A 300 -13.08 -11.59 5.99
C ALA A 300 -12.77 -12.91 6.71
N PHE A 301 -12.09 -12.79 7.85
CA PHE A 301 -11.55 -13.92 8.60
C PHE A 301 -12.58 -14.50 9.58
N GLY A 302 -12.59 -15.83 9.70
CA GLY A 302 -13.23 -16.53 10.81
C GLY A 302 -12.41 -16.46 12.09
N ASP A 303 -12.99 -16.96 13.18
CA ASP A 303 -12.39 -16.86 14.52
C ASP A 303 -11.12 -17.73 14.67
N ASP A 304 -11.09 -18.90 14.03
CA ASP A 304 -9.98 -19.87 14.14
C ASP A 304 -8.84 -19.64 13.14
N GLU A 305 -8.98 -18.66 12.25
CA GLU A 305 -7.99 -18.39 11.22
C GLU A 305 -6.91 -17.45 11.71
N VAL A 306 -5.67 -17.69 11.26
CA VAL A 306 -4.52 -16.91 11.70
C VAL A 306 -3.74 -16.42 10.50
N ARG A 307 -3.42 -15.13 10.51
CA ARG A 307 -2.55 -14.46 9.56
C ARG A 307 -1.50 -13.69 10.32
N LEU A 308 -0.24 -13.79 9.93
CA LEU A 308 0.86 -13.06 10.57
C LEU A 308 1.86 -12.59 9.50
N PHE A 309 2.08 -11.29 9.45
CA PHE A 309 2.93 -10.65 8.44
C PHE A 309 3.80 -9.59 9.10
N ARG A 310 4.97 -9.33 8.51
CA ARG A 310 5.78 -8.15 8.83
C ARG A 310 5.71 -7.14 7.70
N GLN A 311 5.37 -5.90 8.02
CA GLN A 311 5.38 -4.76 7.11
C GLN A 311 6.52 -3.81 7.47
N CYS A 312 7.25 -3.34 6.47
CA CYS A 312 8.18 -2.22 6.63
C CYS A 312 7.93 -1.20 5.52
N ASN A 313 7.51 -0.01 5.91
CA ASN A 313 7.40 1.16 5.06
C ASN A 313 8.01 2.35 5.81
N LEU A 314 8.82 3.15 5.11
CA LEU A 314 9.61 4.22 5.71
C LEU A 314 9.19 5.56 5.13
N ALA A 315 8.91 6.55 5.98
CA ALA A 315 8.59 7.90 5.53
C ALA A 315 9.74 8.43 4.69
N ALA A 316 9.45 8.78 3.44
CA ALA A 316 10.47 9.19 2.49
C ALA A 316 11.06 10.56 2.84
N GLY A 317 12.32 10.78 2.45
CA GLY A 317 13.00 12.06 2.66
C GLY A 317 12.58 13.16 1.69
N GLU A 318 11.97 12.80 0.57
CA GLU A 318 11.59 13.73 -0.50
C GLU A 318 10.13 13.57 -0.93
N ALA A 319 9.54 14.66 -1.40
CA ALA A 319 8.20 14.67 -1.98
C ALA A 319 8.13 13.85 -3.28
N PRO A 320 6.96 13.28 -3.64
CA PRO A 320 6.73 12.90 -5.02
C PRO A 320 6.78 14.15 -5.92
N VAL A 321 7.26 13.96 -7.16
CA VAL A 321 7.42 15.03 -8.15
C VAL A 321 6.26 14.97 -9.14
N GLY A 322 5.65 16.12 -9.46
CA GLY A 322 4.61 16.20 -10.49
C GLY A 322 5.19 16.15 -11.91
N MET A 323 4.34 16.05 -12.92
CA MET A 323 4.80 16.10 -14.32
C MET A 323 5.27 17.50 -14.78
N SER A 324 4.93 18.54 -14.03
CA SER A 324 5.20 19.95 -14.36
C SER A 324 6.35 20.55 -13.54
N ASP A 325 6.95 19.78 -12.63
CA ASP A 325 8.07 20.17 -11.74
C ASP A 325 9.42 19.68 -12.31
#